data_AF-A0A183DGH6-F1
#
_entry.id   AF-A0A183DGH6-F1
#
_cell.length_a   1.000
_cell.length_b   1.000
_cell.length_c   1.000
_cell.angle_alpha   90.00
_cell.angle_beta   90.00
_cell.angle_gamma   90.00
#
_symmetry.space_group_name_H-M   'P 1'
#
loop_
_entity.id
_entity.type
_entity.pdbx_description
1 polymer ?
#
loop_
_entity_poly.entity_id
_entity_poly.type
_entity_poly.pdbx_seq_one_letter_code
_entity_poly.pdbx_strand_id
1 'polypeptide(L)'
;MVLTNSLISSSISEPMWEILFDIHKLAVSQGGLVFVDVMPVMYSYLSVDTDGFLARPERLNAFVEISVSMFKEDVEEDDQMHAAKLLECLILECQV
;
A
#
# COMPACT_ATOMS: atom_id res chain seq x y z
N MET A 1 8.49 -9.62 -3.70
CA MET A 1 7.91 -8.80 -2.61
C MET A 1 7.81 -9.52 -1.27
N VAL A 2 7.82 -10.87 -1.24
CA VAL A 2 7.78 -11.67 0.00
C VAL A 2 8.87 -11.31 1.02
N LEU A 3 10.13 -11.13 0.58
CA LEU A 3 11.24 -10.76 1.48
C LEU A 3 11.03 -9.40 2.14
N THR A 4 10.57 -8.41 1.36
CA THR A 4 10.24 -7.07 1.86
C THR A 4 9.12 -7.14 2.89
N ASN A 5 8.09 -7.95 2.62
CA ASN A 5 6.99 -8.15 3.55
C ASN A 5 7.46 -8.74 4.88
N SER A 6 8.31 -9.76 4.86
CA SER A 6 8.86 -10.39 6.07
C SER A 6 9.67 -9.41 6.93
N LEU A 7 10.36 -8.45 6.31
CA LEU A 7 11.13 -7.43 7.02
C LEU A 7 10.19 -6.39 7.68
N ILE A 8 9.23 -5.86 6.91
CA ILE A 8 8.29 -4.84 7.38
C ILE A 8 7.33 -5.39 8.45
N SER A 9 6.96 -6.68 8.36
CA SER A 9 6.06 -7.34 9.32
C SER A 9 6.61 -7.39 10.76
N SER A 10 7.88 -7.06 10.98
CA SER A 10 8.52 -7.08 12.30
C SER A 10 8.66 -5.70 12.95
N SER A 11 9.11 -4.70 12.18
CA SER A 11 9.25 -3.31 12.58
C SER A 11 9.55 -2.47 11.34
N ILE A 12 9.16 -1.20 11.34
CA ILE A 12 9.41 -0.30 10.21
C ILE A 12 10.46 0.74 10.63
N SER A 13 11.59 0.75 9.91
CA SER A 13 12.64 1.76 10.09
C SER A 13 12.48 2.91 9.11
N GLU A 14 13.09 4.07 9.38
CA GLU A 14 12.93 5.25 8.51
C GLU A 14 13.27 4.98 7.03
N PRO A 15 14.37 4.27 6.68
CA PRO A 15 14.69 3.93 5.29
C PRO A 15 13.68 2.97 4.64
N MET A 16 12.96 2.16 5.43
CA MET A 16 11.94 1.27 4.87
C MET A 16 10.74 2.06 4.34
N TRP A 17 10.48 3.28 4.81
CA TRP A 17 9.44 4.12 4.22
C TRP A 17 9.79 4.60 2.81
N GLU A 18 11.07 4.68 2.45
CA GLU A 18 11.46 5.01 1.07
C GLU A 18 11.05 3.91 0.08
N ILE A 19 11.01 2.66 0.53
CA ILE A 19 10.51 1.54 -0.28
C ILE A 19 9.02 1.71 -0.61
N LEU A 20 8.21 2.33 0.25
CA LEU A 20 6.82 2.65 -0.06
C LEU A 20 6.73 3.61 -1.26
N PHE A 21 7.61 4.62 -1.32
CA PHE A 21 7.65 5.54 -2.45
C PHE A 21 8.20 4.90 -3.72
N ASP A 22 9.11 3.94 -3.61
CA ASP A 22 9.56 3.16 -4.76
C ASP A 22 8.46 2.23 -5.30
N ILE A 23 7.67 1.62 -4.41
CA ILE A 23 6.46 0.86 -4.78
C ILE A 23 5.45 1.77 -5.48
N HIS A 24 5.23 2.98 -4.97
CA HIS A 24 4.34 3.96 -5.59
C HIS A 24 4.77 4.32 -7.01
N LYS A 25 6.04 4.68 -7.21
CA LYS A 25 6.60 4.94 -8.55
C LYS A 25 6.42 3.74 -9.48
N LEU A 26 6.68 2.53 -8.98
CA LEU A 26 6.53 1.32 -9.75
C LEU A 26 5.06 1.12 -10.18
N ALA A 27 4.13 1.22 -9.23
CA ALA A 27 2.70 1.05 -9.47
C ALA A 27 2.15 2.07 -10.48
N VAL A 28 2.55 3.34 -10.36
CA VAL A 28 2.18 4.39 -11.32
C VAL A 28 2.76 4.11 -12.70
N SER A 29 4.01 3.62 -12.79
CA SER A 29 4.68 3.36 -14.07
C SER A 29 4.17 2.11 -14.80
N GLN A 30 3.73 1.09 -14.06
CA GLN A 30 3.31 -0.20 -14.59
C GLN A 30 1.78 -0.37 -14.62
N GLY A 31 1.01 0.68 -14.31
CA GLY A 31 -0.45 0.66 -14.44
C GLY A 31 -1.14 -0.39 -13.58
N GLY A 32 -0.66 -0.63 -12.36
CA GLY A 32 -1.29 -1.61 -11.45
C GLY A 32 -0.98 -3.08 -11.73
N LEU A 33 -0.20 -3.42 -12.77
CA LEU A 33 0.20 -4.81 -13.07
C LEU A 33 0.93 -5.53 -11.92
N VAL A 34 1.50 -4.77 -10.99
CA VAL A 34 2.20 -5.29 -9.80
C VAL A 34 1.33 -5.25 -8.54
N PHE A 35 0.06 -4.84 -8.65
CA PHE A 35 -0.80 -4.53 -7.50
C PHE A 35 -0.94 -5.71 -6.54
N VAL A 36 -1.26 -6.90 -7.06
CA VAL A 36 -1.43 -8.12 -6.26
C VAL A 36 -0.15 -8.49 -5.50
N ASP A 37 1.02 -8.26 -6.10
CA ASP A 37 2.30 -8.53 -5.46
C ASP A 37 2.64 -7.49 -4.37
N VAL A 38 2.25 -6.22 -4.57
CA VAL A 38 2.56 -5.10 -3.65
C VAL A 38 1.55 -4.99 -2.51
N MET A 39 0.31 -5.45 -2.71
CA MET A 39 -0.79 -5.29 -1.76
C MET A 39 -0.45 -5.81 -0.35
N PRO A 40 0.14 -7.02 -0.16
CA PRO A 40 0.50 -7.50 1.18
C PRO A 40 1.53 -6.59 1.87
N VAL A 41 2.47 -6.04 1.09
CA VAL A 41 3.48 -5.11 1.61
C VAL A 41 2.85 -3.79 2.02
N MET A 42 1.91 -3.27 1.22
CA MET A 42 1.15 -2.07 1.56
C MET A 42 0.37 -2.26 2.87
N TYR A 43 -0.31 -3.40 3.03
CA TYR A 43 -1.03 -3.71 4.27
C TYR A 43 -0.09 -3.79 5.49
N SER A 44 1.11 -4.34 5.34
CA SER A 44 2.10 -4.38 6.42
C SER A 44 2.55 -2.99 6.88
N TYR A 45 2.72 -2.03 5.96
CA TYR A 45 3.02 -0.64 6.34
C TYR A 45 1.93 0.00 7.20
N LEU A 46 0.68 -0.28 6.86
CA LEU A 46 -0.48 0.24 7.57
C LEU A 46 -0.65 -0.39 8.97
N SER A 47 -0.48 -1.72 9.07
CA SER A 47 -0.81 -2.50 10.27
C SER A 47 0.31 -2.62 11.30
N VAL A 48 1.59 -2.48 10.90
CA VAL A 48 2.73 -2.62 11.81
C VAL A 48 3.07 -1.32 12.53
N ASP A 49 2.99 -0.18 11.83
CA ASP A 49 3.33 1.13 12.38
C ASP A 49 2.37 2.20 11.83
N THR A 50 1.12 2.14 12.29
CA THR A 50 0.05 3.06 11.88
C THR A 50 0.37 4.52 12.23
N ASP A 51 0.94 4.75 13.42
CA ASP A 51 1.35 6.10 13.85
C ASP A 51 2.44 6.65 12.93
N GLY A 52 3.45 5.85 12.59
CA GLY A 52 4.49 6.21 11.62
C GLY A 52 3.92 6.42 10.22
N PHE A 53 2.97 5.58 9.79
CA PHE A 53 2.29 5.75 8.50
C PHE A 53 1.56 7.10 8.43
N LEU A 54 0.82 7.46 9.49
CA LEU A 54 0.05 8.70 9.58
C LEU A 54 0.89 9.96 9.88
N ALA A 55 2.10 9.79 10.41
CA ALA A 55 3.00 10.90 10.72
C ALA A 55 3.41 11.71 9.48
N ARG A 56 3.32 11.13 8.28
CA ARG A 56 3.64 11.80 7.01
C ARG A 56 2.50 11.66 6.00
N PRO A 57 1.81 12.75 5.62
CA PRO A 57 0.68 12.70 4.71
C PRO A 57 1.06 12.18 3.32
N GLU A 58 2.34 12.28 2.91
CA GLU A 58 2.80 11.73 1.65
C GLU A 58 2.69 10.20 1.59
N ARG A 59 2.82 9.51 2.74
CA ARG A 59 2.68 8.05 2.83
C ARG A 59 1.23 7.63 2.58
N LEU A 60 0.29 8.35 3.19
CA LEU A 60 -1.15 8.17 2.97
C LEU A 60 -1.53 8.47 1.52
N ASN A 61 -1.06 9.59 0.97
CA ASN A 61 -1.34 9.96 -0.42
C ASN A 61 -0.83 8.90 -1.40
N ALA A 62 0.40 8.42 -1.22
CA ALA A 62 0.97 7.36 -2.05
C ALA A 62 0.14 6.08 -1.98
N PHE A 63 -0.28 5.68 -0.78
CA PHE A 63 -1.13 4.50 -0.58
C PHE A 63 -2.47 4.64 -1.30
N VAL A 64 -3.18 5.75 -1.08
CA VAL A 64 -4.50 6.01 -1.68
C VAL A 64 -4.41 6.10 -3.20
N GLU A 65 -3.38 6.76 -3.75
CA GLU A 65 -3.21 6.87 -5.20
C GLU A 65 -3.04 5.50 -5.87
N ILE A 66 -2.25 4.60 -5.27
CA ILE A 66 -2.10 3.23 -5.76
C ILE A 66 -3.45 2.51 -5.73
N SER A 67 -4.14 2.51 -4.58
CA SER A 67 -5.42 1.80 -4.44
C SER A 67 -6.50 2.36 -5.37
N VAL A 68 -6.60 3.69 -5.49
CA VAL A 68 -7.59 4.34 -6.36
C VAL A 68 -7.30 4.05 -7.84
N SER A 69 -6.03 3.93 -8.22
CA SER A 69 -5.64 3.62 -9.61
C SER A 69 -6.16 2.28 -10.11
N MET A 70 -6.51 1.36 -9.19
CA MET A 70 -7.06 0.05 -9.53
C MET A 70 -8.55 0.09 -9.92
N PHE A 71 -9.30 1.17 -9.67
CA PHE A 71 -10.72 1.26 -10.05
C PHE A 71 -10.96 1.77 -11.48
N LYS A 72 -9.97 1.68 -12.36
CA LYS A 72 -10.14 2.01 -13.78
C LYS A 72 -10.86 0.86 -14.50
N GLU A 73 -11.60 1.20 -15.56
CA GLU A 73 -12.43 0.24 -16.31
C GLU A 73 -11.62 -0.90 -16.97
N ASP A 74 -10.31 -0.72 -17.15
CA ASP A 74 -9.39 -1.69 -17.76
C ASP A 74 -8.76 -2.68 -16.76
N VAL A 75 -9.08 -2.57 -15.47
CA VAL A 75 -8.60 -3.45 -14.41
C VAL A 75 -9.61 -4.57 -14.12
N GLU A 76 -9.12 -5.77 -13.82
CA GLU A 76 -9.95 -6.94 -13.48
C GLU A 76 -10.76 -6.72 -12.19
N GLU A 77 -11.98 -7.28 -12.12
CA GLU A 77 -12.89 -7.10 -10.99
C GLU A 77 -12.29 -7.63 -9.66
N ASP A 78 -11.53 -8.72 -9.72
CA ASP A 78 -10.83 -9.29 -8.55
C ASP A 78 -9.80 -8.30 -7.97
N ASP A 79 -9.03 -7.62 -8.83
CA ASP A 79 -8.05 -6.61 -8.42
C ASP A 79 -8.73 -5.37 -7.84
N GLN A 80 -9.88 -4.97 -8.39
CA GLN A 80 -10.72 -3.90 -7.85
C GLN A 80 -11.25 -4.27 -6.45
N MET A 81 -11.69 -5.52 -6.25
CA MET A 81 -12.11 -6.01 -4.93
C MET A 81 -10.97 -6.00 -3.93
N HIS A 82 -9.76 -6.40 -4.34
CA HIS A 82 -8.57 -6.34 -3.49
C HIS A 82 -8.21 -4.91 -3.11
N ALA A 83 -8.30 -3.95 -4.04
CA ALA A 83 -8.10 -2.53 -3.75
C ALA A 83 -9.15 -1.96 -2.80
N ALA A 84 -10.43 -2.32 -2.97
CA ALA A 84 -11.49 -1.94 -2.06
C ALA A 84 -11.25 -2.47 -0.64
N LYS A 85 -10.81 -3.73 -0.52
CA LYS A 85 -10.46 -4.32 0.77
C LYS A 85 -9.29 -3.59 1.44
N LEU A 86 -8.30 -3.19 0.66
CA LEU A 86 -7.14 -2.45 1.17
C LEU A 86 -7.53 -1.05 1.70
N LEU A 87 -8.46 -0.36 1.02
CA LEU A 87 -9.03 0.91 1.48
C LEU A 87 -9.92 0.74 2.73
N GLU A 88 -10.66 -0.36 2.83
CA GLU A 88 -11.41 -0.70 4.06
C GLU A 88 -10.45 -0.87 5.25
N CYS A 89 -9.36 -1.62 5.07
CA CYS A 89 -8.33 -1.78 6.09
C CYS A 89 -7.72 -0.44 6.49
N LEU A 90 -7.42 0.44 5.53
CA LEU A 90 -6.94 1.80 5.81
C LEU A 90 -7.88 2.56 6.75
N ILE A 91 -9.19 2.54 6.47
CA ILE A 91 -10.18 3.21 7.31
C ILE A 91 -10.21 2.59 8.70
N LEU A 92 -10.19 1.26 8.82
CA LEU A 92 -10.27 0.56 10.11
C LEU A 92 -9.04 0.80 10.98
N GLU A 93 -7.83 0.73 10.42
CA GLU A 93 -6.59 0.93 11.18
C GLU A 93 -6.40 2.41 11.56
N CYS A 94 -6.91 3.35 10.75
CA CYS A 94 -6.81 4.79 11.03
C CYS A 94 -7.98 5.36 11.85
N GLN A 95 -8.94 4.52 12.30
CA GLN A 95 -9.99 4.91 13.24
C GLN A 95 -9.42 5.01 14.66
N VAL A 96 -8.73 6.12 14.94
CA VAL A 96 -8.33 6.53 16.29
C VAL A 96 -9.33 7.54 16.85
#